data_AF-A0A4V1AGW9-F1
#
_entry.id   AF-A0A4V1AGW9-F1
#
_cell.length_a   1.000
_cell.length_b   1.000
_cell.length_c   1.000
_cell.angle_alpha   90.00
_cell.angle_beta   90.00
_cell.angle_gamma   90.00
#
_symmetry.space_group_name_H-M   'P 1'
#
loop_
_entity.id
_entity.type
_entity.pdbx_description
1 polymer ?
#
loop_
_entity_poly.entity_id
_entity_poly.type
_entity_poly.pdbx_seq_one_letter_code
_entity_poly.pdbx_strand_id
1 'polypeptide(L)'
;MIAKKNIFLILLIFGTLSAFSQKQKLMISNFENKPSTTNWWRDNENVKFIYDETKSSQHSNKSKVSLHVRWDAVPQNRPFAWFTDLKADTLAVEGMEKTWMNFKEKTWMSFWCKAGEGDTIMLHYLVLSKGHKSKWGATKMIPLTSKEWQFVKIKFSDLTYENWGVLKADFNLTGDEPKCFEVGLRIGSTSPKGFVEAWFDDIQLTNYEPFEE
;
A
#
# COMPACT_ATOMS: atom_id res chain seq x y z
N MET A 1 -9.63 16.13 11.67
CA MET A 1 -10.51 15.43 12.63
C MET A 1 -11.49 14.53 11.86
N ILE A 2 -10.98 13.55 11.11
CA ILE A 2 -11.81 12.58 10.35
C ILE A 2 -10.97 11.30 10.29
N ALA A 3 -11.42 10.21 10.94
CA ALA A 3 -10.95 8.83 10.77
C ALA A 3 -11.70 7.85 11.68
N LYS A 4 -12.18 8.31 12.86
CA LYS A 4 -12.77 7.42 13.87
C LYS A 4 -14.00 6.64 13.41
N LYS A 5 -14.81 7.17 12.49
CA LYS A 5 -16.06 6.52 12.04
C LYS A 5 -15.85 5.32 11.11
N ASN A 6 -14.82 5.34 10.26
CA ASN A 6 -14.56 4.21 9.33
C ASN A 6 -13.71 3.11 9.97
N ILE A 7 -12.86 3.47 10.94
CA ILE A 7 -12.01 2.53 11.69
C ILE A 7 -12.85 1.55 12.53
N PHE A 8 -13.97 2.01 13.11
CA PHE A 8 -14.88 1.18 13.89
C PHE A 8 -15.56 0.08 13.06
N LEU A 9 -15.68 0.28 11.74
CA LEU A 9 -16.34 -0.67 10.83
C LEU A 9 -15.43 -1.88 10.51
N ILE A 10 -14.11 -1.69 10.49
CA ILE A 10 -13.13 -2.73 10.16
C ILE A 10 -13.13 -3.85 11.22
N LEU A 11 -13.28 -3.50 12.50
CA LEU A 11 -13.32 -4.45 13.62
C LEU A 11 -14.59 -5.33 13.62
N LEU A 12 -15.73 -4.79 13.18
CA LEU A 12 -17.00 -5.51 13.15
C LEU A 12 -17.06 -6.53 12.01
N ILE A 13 -16.40 -6.26 10.89
CA ILE A 13 -16.42 -7.13 9.71
C ILE A 13 -15.58 -8.39 9.92
N PHE A 14 -14.43 -8.27 10.59
CA PHE A 14 -13.50 -9.40 10.79
C PHE A 14 -13.54 -10.05 12.17
N GLY A 15 -14.20 -9.42 13.15
CA GLY A 15 -14.29 -9.91 14.54
C GLY A 15 -15.46 -10.86 14.82
N THR A 16 -16.55 -10.83 14.03
CA THR A 16 -17.72 -11.67 14.28
C THR A 16 -17.82 -12.86 13.34
N LEU A 17 -17.30 -13.98 13.84
CA LEU A 17 -17.92 -15.30 13.84
C LEU A 17 -18.03 -16.08 12.50
N SER A 18 -17.18 -17.11 12.46
CA SER A 18 -17.50 -18.50 12.10
C SER A 18 -18.99 -18.84 11.97
N ALA A 19 -19.48 -18.97 10.72
CA ALA A 19 -20.50 -19.95 10.33
C ALA A 19 -20.68 -20.03 8.81
N PHE A 20 -20.40 -18.96 8.06
CA PHE A 20 -20.27 -18.98 6.60
C PHE A 20 -19.16 -18.00 6.24
N SER A 21 -18.16 -18.41 5.47
CA SER A 21 -17.08 -17.53 5.01
C SER A 21 -17.63 -16.56 3.96
N GLN A 22 -18.43 -15.58 4.38
CA GLN A 22 -18.95 -14.54 3.50
C GLN A 22 -17.78 -13.79 2.88
N LYS A 23 -17.77 -13.69 1.56
CA LYS A 23 -16.79 -12.87 0.84
C LYS A 23 -16.95 -11.42 1.28
N GLN A 24 -15.91 -10.87 1.89
CA GLN A 24 -15.87 -9.50 2.39
C GLN A 24 -14.81 -8.73 1.61
N LYS A 25 -15.16 -7.51 1.21
CA LYS A 25 -14.31 -6.56 0.50
C LYS A 25 -14.38 -5.20 1.19
N LEU A 26 -13.23 -4.61 1.44
CA LEU A 26 -13.08 -3.26 1.96
C LEU A 26 -12.30 -2.43 0.94
N MET A 27 -12.93 -1.39 0.41
CA MET A 27 -12.24 -0.41 -0.42
C MET A 27 -11.48 0.56 0.49
N ILE A 28 -10.15 0.53 0.44
CA ILE A 28 -9.28 1.46 1.16
C ILE A 28 -9.27 2.80 0.44
N SER A 29 -9.06 2.78 -0.87
CA SER A 29 -9.16 3.98 -1.70
C SER A 29 -9.41 3.65 -3.16
N ASN A 30 -10.42 4.30 -3.73
CA ASN A 30 -10.64 4.42 -5.17
C ASN A 30 -10.41 5.87 -5.65
N PHE A 31 -9.83 6.72 -4.79
CA PHE A 31 -9.48 8.13 -4.99
C PHE A 31 -10.58 9.10 -5.44
N GLU A 32 -11.82 8.65 -5.68
CA GLU A 32 -12.95 9.50 -6.09
C GLU A 32 -13.25 10.61 -5.07
N ASN A 33 -13.08 10.31 -3.78
CA ASN A 33 -13.27 11.27 -2.69
C ASN A 33 -11.99 12.03 -2.29
N LYS A 34 -10.90 11.90 -3.07
CA LYS A 34 -9.63 12.63 -2.93
C LYS A 34 -9.15 12.72 -1.47
N PRO A 35 -8.69 11.61 -0.86
CA PRO A 35 -8.26 11.60 0.54
C PRO A 35 -7.21 12.69 0.82
N SER A 36 -7.11 13.19 2.05
CA SER A 36 -6.02 14.14 2.35
C SER A 36 -4.67 13.40 2.37
N THR A 37 -3.74 13.84 1.51
CA THR A 37 -2.36 13.32 1.43
C THR A 37 -1.35 14.19 2.19
N THR A 38 -1.83 15.12 3.03
CA THR A 38 -0.98 16.05 3.80
C THR A 38 -0.10 15.31 4.81
N ASN A 39 -0.61 14.22 5.40
CA ASN A 39 0.12 13.43 6.39
C ASN A 39 0.83 12.21 5.77
N TRP A 40 0.81 12.07 4.45
CA TRP A 40 1.50 10.97 3.79
C TRP A 40 2.99 11.28 3.75
N TRP A 41 3.79 10.27 4.06
CA TRP A 41 5.24 10.44 4.07
C TRP A 41 5.77 10.60 2.64
N ARG A 42 6.75 11.49 2.48
CA ARG A 42 7.40 11.83 1.21
C ARG A 42 8.90 11.98 1.51
N ASP A 43 9.76 11.56 0.59
CA ASP A 43 11.22 11.77 0.74
C ASP A 43 11.55 13.26 0.77
N ASN A 44 10.91 14.06 -0.09
CA ASN A 44 11.06 15.51 -0.16
C ASN A 44 9.88 16.17 -0.90
N GLU A 45 9.93 17.49 -1.09
CA GLU A 45 8.89 18.29 -1.73
C GLU A 45 8.69 18.00 -3.24
N ASN A 46 9.64 17.33 -3.90
CA ASN A 46 9.54 16.96 -5.31
C ASN A 46 8.68 15.70 -5.53
N VAL A 47 8.27 15.02 -4.47
CA VAL A 47 7.29 13.94 -4.55
C VAL A 47 5.89 14.54 -4.46
N LYS A 48 5.12 14.36 -5.54
CA LYS A 48 3.79 14.93 -5.75
C LYS A 48 2.75 13.83 -5.82
N PHE A 49 1.61 14.09 -5.20
CA PHE A 49 0.39 13.30 -5.35
C PHE A 49 -0.60 14.12 -6.16
N ILE A 50 -1.07 13.56 -7.25
CA ILE A 50 -1.95 14.21 -8.21
C ILE A 50 -3.18 13.32 -8.36
N TYR A 51 -4.36 13.90 -8.21
CA TYR A 51 -5.61 13.22 -8.52
C TYR A 51 -5.87 13.36 -10.02
N ASP A 52 -5.63 12.29 -10.77
CA ASP A 52 -5.71 12.30 -12.22
C ASP A 52 -7.12 11.91 -12.69
N GLU A 53 -7.86 12.89 -13.19
CA GLU A 53 -9.22 12.74 -13.71
C GLU A 53 -9.25 12.42 -15.22
N THR A 54 -8.07 12.33 -15.87
CA THR A 54 -7.96 12.01 -17.29
C THR A 54 -8.38 10.57 -17.56
N LYS A 55 -9.34 10.35 -18.46
CA LYS A 55 -9.92 9.02 -18.72
C LYS A 55 -8.90 7.93 -19.06
N SER A 56 -7.87 8.27 -19.83
CA SER A 56 -6.75 7.39 -20.19
C SER A 56 -5.82 7.03 -19.01
N SER A 57 -5.93 7.76 -17.91
CA SER A 57 -5.19 7.55 -16.68
C SER A 57 -6.03 6.80 -15.62
N GLN A 58 -7.13 6.17 -16.00
CA GLN A 58 -7.92 5.30 -15.11
C GLN A 58 -7.85 3.85 -15.61
N HIS A 59 -7.92 2.89 -14.68
CA HIS A 59 -7.86 1.47 -15.04
C HIS A 59 -9.16 0.99 -15.71
N SER A 60 -10.31 1.59 -15.36
CA SER A 60 -11.61 1.21 -15.89
C SER A 60 -12.45 2.41 -16.33
N ASN A 61 -13.44 2.14 -17.18
CA ASN A 61 -14.41 3.15 -17.61
C ASN A 61 -15.27 3.68 -16.46
N LYS A 62 -15.42 2.93 -15.38
CA LYS A 62 -16.21 3.32 -14.20
C LYS A 62 -15.42 4.21 -13.24
N SER A 63 -14.11 3.99 -13.10
CA SER A 63 -13.25 4.84 -12.26
C SER A 63 -13.19 6.26 -12.83
N LYS A 64 -13.23 7.26 -11.95
CA LYS A 64 -13.23 8.69 -12.32
C LYS A 64 -11.92 9.38 -11.97
N VAL A 65 -11.17 8.84 -11.02
CA VAL A 65 -9.98 9.46 -10.45
C VAL A 65 -9.00 8.36 -10.09
N SER A 66 -7.75 8.48 -10.52
CA SER A 66 -6.65 7.66 -10.00
C SER A 66 -5.66 8.52 -9.22
N LEU A 67 -4.85 7.88 -8.38
CA LEU A 67 -3.72 8.54 -7.75
C LEU A 67 -2.50 8.43 -8.67
N HIS A 68 -2.08 9.57 -9.22
CA HIS A 68 -0.79 9.71 -9.89
C HIS A 68 0.25 10.17 -8.87
N VAL A 69 1.26 9.33 -8.63
CA VAL A 69 2.43 9.65 -7.84
C VAL A 69 3.57 10.00 -8.79
N ARG A 70 4.15 11.18 -8.63
CA ARG A 70 5.28 11.65 -9.45
C ARG A 70 6.41 12.13 -8.56
N TRP A 71 7.62 11.69 -8.83
CA TRP A 71 8.81 12.24 -8.20
C TRP A 71 9.68 12.92 -9.25
N ASP A 72 9.68 14.25 -9.24
CA ASP A 72 10.54 15.06 -10.10
C ASP A 72 11.96 15.15 -9.52
N ALA A 73 12.94 15.46 -10.38
CA ALA A 73 14.35 15.68 -10.00
C ALA A 73 14.98 14.52 -9.22
N VAL A 74 14.76 13.28 -9.70
CA VAL A 74 15.33 12.07 -9.08
C VAL A 74 16.86 12.13 -9.14
N PRO A 75 17.57 12.09 -7.99
CA PRO A 75 19.03 12.17 -7.99
C PRO A 75 19.68 10.99 -8.72
N GLN A 76 20.72 11.26 -9.53
CA GLN A 76 21.33 10.28 -10.44
C GLN A 76 22.02 9.07 -9.77
N ASN A 77 22.12 9.01 -8.43
CA ASN A 77 22.84 7.96 -7.69
C ASN A 77 22.02 7.37 -6.53
N ARG A 78 20.69 7.26 -6.67
CA ARG A 78 19.81 6.76 -5.61
C ARG A 78 19.00 5.50 -6.03
N PRO A 79 19.60 4.43 -6.56
CA PRO A 79 18.85 3.21 -6.89
C PRO A 79 18.20 2.62 -5.63
N PHE A 80 17.03 2.00 -5.78
CA PHE A 80 16.24 1.46 -4.66
C PHE A 80 15.90 2.49 -3.58
N ALA A 81 15.96 3.79 -3.89
CA ALA A 81 15.55 4.82 -2.96
C ALA A 81 14.04 4.85 -2.80
N TRP A 82 13.65 4.91 -1.54
CA TRP A 82 12.28 5.02 -1.09
C TRP A 82 11.81 6.46 -1.24
N PHE A 83 10.65 6.69 -1.88
CA PHE A 83 10.18 8.06 -2.15
C PHE A 83 8.79 8.37 -1.63
N THR A 84 7.91 7.38 -1.51
CA THR A 84 6.66 7.52 -0.74
C THR A 84 6.04 6.18 -0.36
N ASP A 85 4.94 6.23 0.38
CA ASP A 85 4.12 5.08 0.78
C ASP A 85 2.71 5.28 0.22
N LEU A 86 2.13 4.21 -0.34
CA LEU A 86 0.68 4.13 -0.43
C LEU A 86 0.16 3.80 0.95
N LYS A 87 -0.51 4.77 1.58
CA LYS A 87 -1.12 4.56 2.89
C LYS A 87 -2.28 3.59 2.74
N ALA A 88 -2.12 2.42 3.35
CA ALA A 88 -3.19 1.51 3.65
C ALA A 88 -3.25 1.36 5.18
N ASP A 89 -3.60 2.44 5.88
CA ASP A 89 -3.78 2.44 7.33
C ASP A 89 -4.93 1.49 7.70
N THR A 90 -4.59 0.21 7.81
CA THR A 90 -5.55 -0.89 7.86
C THR A 90 -5.94 -1.21 9.29
N LEU A 91 -5.07 -0.98 10.29
CA LEU A 91 -5.14 -1.67 11.59
C LEU A 91 -4.74 -0.81 12.82
N ALA A 92 -4.99 0.50 12.81
CA ALA A 92 -4.61 1.39 13.92
C ALA A 92 -5.53 1.28 15.16
N VAL A 93 -5.86 0.06 15.63
CA VAL A 93 -6.76 -0.16 16.79
C VAL A 93 -6.19 -1.10 17.85
N GLU A 94 -6.59 -0.87 19.10
CA GLU A 94 -6.26 -1.65 20.30
C GLU A 94 -6.79 -3.09 20.20
N GLY A 95 -6.01 -4.10 20.62
CA GLY A 95 -6.43 -5.51 20.63
C GLY A 95 -6.15 -6.34 19.36
N MET A 96 -5.75 -5.71 18.25
CA MET A 96 -5.39 -6.39 16.99
C MET A 96 -4.20 -7.34 17.09
N GLU A 97 -3.38 -7.18 18.13
CA GLU A 97 -2.21 -8.02 18.43
C GLU A 97 -2.62 -9.50 18.54
N LYS A 98 -3.81 -9.74 19.11
CA LYS A 98 -4.36 -11.07 19.34
C LYS A 98 -4.96 -11.69 18.07
N THR A 99 -5.19 -10.89 17.02
CA THR A 99 -5.87 -11.32 15.79
C THR A 99 -5.02 -11.18 14.54
N TRP A 100 -3.80 -10.62 14.63
CA TRP A 100 -2.91 -10.39 13.50
C TRP A 100 -2.63 -11.66 12.69
N MET A 101 -2.30 -12.78 13.34
CA MET A 101 -2.02 -14.03 12.62
C MET A 101 -3.23 -14.47 11.79
N ASN A 102 -4.43 -14.45 12.39
CA ASN A 102 -5.68 -14.76 11.72
C ASN A 102 -6.02 -13.74 10.61
N PHE A 103 -5.70 -12.47 10.80
CA PHE A 103 -5.85 -11.43 9.77
C PHE A 103 -4.88 -11.66 8.60
N LYS A 104 -3.59 -11.86 8.87
CA LYS A 104 -2.55 -12.14 7.85
C LYS A 104 -2.91 -13.37 7.01
N GLU A 105 -3.43 -14.43 7.66
CA GLU A 105 -3.82 -15.68 7.01
C GLU A 105 -5.02 -15.55 6.07
N LYS A 106 -5.93 -14.60 6.37
CA LYS A 106 -7.21 -14.46 5.66
C LYS A 106 -7.24 -13.28 4.70
N THR A 107 -6.37 -12.30 4.88
CA THR A 107 -6.44 -11.05 4.14
C THR A 107 -5.55 -11.06 2.90
N TRP A 108 -6.16 -10.71 1.79
CA TRP A 108 -5.50 -10.28 0.57
C TRP A 108 -5.56 -8.77 0.46
N MET A 109 -4.56 -8.19 -0.16
CA MET A 109 -4.62 -6.83 -0.70
C MET A 109 -4.48 -6.88 -2.20
N SER A 110 -5.23 -6.05 -2.90
CA SER A 110 -5.05 -5.84 -4.32
C SER A 110 -5.28 -4.39 -4.71
N PHE A 111 -4.75 -4.02 -5.87
CA PHE A 111 -4.93 -2.71 -6.48
C PHE A 111 -4.52 -2.77 -7.95
N TRP A 112 -4.98 -1.79 -8.71
CA TRP A 112 -4.50 -1.53 -10.05
C TRP A 112 -3.32 -0.59 -10.00
N CYS A 113 -2.30 -0.83 -10.83
CA CYS A 113 -1.20 0.10 -10.99
C CYS A 113 -0.56 0.08 -12.38
N LYS A 114 0.11 1.17 -12.75
CA LYS A 114 1.00 1.26 -13.93
C LYS A 114 2.15 2.22 -13.65
N ALA A 115 3.28 2.04 -14.33
CA ALA A 115 4.45 2.92 -14.28
C ALA A 115 4.51 3.84 -15.51
N GLY A 116 5.28 4.92 -15.36
CA GLY A 116 5.69 5.78 -16.47
C GLY A 116 6.55 5.02 -17.48
N GLU A 117 6.69 5.59 -18.67
CA GLU A 117 7.49 4.96 -19.72
C GLU A 117 8.96 4.86 -19.33
N GLY A 118 9.48 3.63 -19.29
CA GLY A 118 10.88 3.36 -18.96
C GLY A 118 11.18 3.45 -17.46
N ASP A 119 10.15 3.68 -16.63
CA ASP A 119 10.29 3.66 -15.19
C ASP A 119 10.22 2.24 -14.66
N THR A 120 10.94 1.99 -13.57
CA THR A 120 10.80 0.79 -12.77
C THR A 120 10.55 1.23 -11.34
N ILE A 121 9.39 0.88 -10.79
CA ILE A 121 9.03 1.17 -9.40
C ILE A 121 8.92 -0.16 -8.65
N MET A 122 9.66 -0.32 -7.57
CA MET A 122 9.58 -1.50 -6.72
C MET A 122 8.52 -1.26 -5.65
N LEU A 123 7.48 -2.09 -5.67
CA LEU A 123 6.47 -2.16 -4.63
C LEU A 123 7.03 -2.98 -3.48
N HIS A 124 7.19 -2.35 -2.32
CA HIS A 124 7.77 -2.94 -1.13
C HIS A 124 6.78 -2.92 0.02
N TYR A 125 6.20 -4.08 0.32
CA TYR A 125 5.20 -4.22 1.37
C TYR A 125 5.81 -4.12 2.77
N LEU A 126 5.21 -3.33 3.65
CA LEU A 126 5.66 -3.12 5.01
C LEU A 126 4.61 -3.56 6.03
N VAL A 127 5.12 -4.03 7.17
CA VAL A 127 4.38 -4.07 8.43
C VAL A 127 5.06 -3.10 9.39
N LEU A 128 4.27 -2.24 10.04
CA LEU A 128 4.78 -1.23 10.97
C LEU A 128 4.19 -1.43 12.37
N SER A 129 5.02 -1.20 13.40
CA SER A 129 4.57 -1.15 14.79
C SER A 129 3.79 0.12 15.12
N LYS A 130 3.13 0.13 16.29
CA LYS A 130 2.49 1.33 16.86
C LYS A 130 3.47 2.51 16.92
N GLY A 131 3.10 3.62 16.29
CA GLY A 131 3.94 4.82 16.22
C GLY A 131 5.14 4.71 15.27
N HIS A 132 5.17 3.69 14.41
CA HIS A 132 6.14 3.50 13.31
C HIS A 132 7.60 3.35 13.79
N LYS A 133 7.81 2.91 15.03
CA LYS A 133 9.15 2.76 15.65
C LYS A 133 9.92 1.56 15.10
N SER A 134 9.22 0.46 14.88
CA SER A 134 9.73 -0.77 14.27
C SER A 134 9.06 -0.94 12.92
N LYS A 135 9.85 -1.30 11.91
CA LYS A 135 9.39 -1.49 10.53
C LYS A 135 10.01 -2.76 9.97
N TRP A 136 9.18 -3.58 9.34
CA TRP A 136 9.64 -4.78 8.67
C TRP A 136 9.14 -4.78 7.24
N GLY A 137 10.10 -4.94 6.33
CA GLY A 137 9.86 -4.94 4.90
C GLY A 137 9.83 -6.35 4.36
N ALA A 138 8.94 -6.60 3.40
CA ALA A 138 8.89 -7.87 2.72
C ALA A 138 10.17 -8.12 1.93
N THR A 139 10.77 -9.30 2.09
CA THR A 139 12.00 -9.67 1.38
C THR A 139 11.83 -9.67 -0.14
N LYS A 140 10.62 -10.00 -0.61
CA LYS A 140 10.25 -9.94 -2.03
C LYS A 140 9.59 -8.59 -2.34
N MET A 141 10.20 -7.85 -3.26
CA MET A 141 9.61 -6.67 -3.88
C MET A 141 9.00 -7.04 -5.24
N ILE A 142 7.91 -6.36 -5.63
CA ILE A 142 7.28 -6.55 -6.95
C ILE A 142 7.66 -5.37 -7.85
N PRO A 143 8.34 -5.60 -9.00
CA PRO A 143 8.63 -4.54 -9.95
C PRO A 143 7.37 -4.15 -10.73
N LEU A 144 7.12 -2.86 -10.82
CA LEU A 144 6.14 -2.23 -11.70
C LEU A 144 6.90 -1.57 -12.86
N THR A 145 6.80 -2.16 -14.04
CA THR A 145 7.52 -1.72 -15.26
C THR A 145 6.58 -1.47 -16.43
N SER A 146 5.31 -1.84 -16.29
CA SER A 146 4.32 -1.76 -17.36
C SER A 146 3.70 -0.36 -17.44
N LYS A 147 3.55 0.15 -18.66
CA LYS A 147 2.74 1.35 -18.94
C LYS A 147 1.25 1.04 -19.00
N GLU A 148 0.91 -0.22 -19.20
CA GLU A 148 -0.46 -0.71 -19.13
C GLU A 148 -0.84 -1.00 -17.68
N TRP A 149 -2.11 -0.82 -17.37
CA TRP A 149 -2.66 -1.15 -16.06
C TRP A 149 -2.50 -2.64 -15.76
N GLN A 150 -1.93 -2.92 -14.59
CA GLN A 150 -1.73 -4.26 -14.09
C GLN A 150 -2.49 -4.42 -12.77
N PHE A 151 -3.20 -5.54 -12.65
CA PHE A 151 -3.80 -5.94 -11.41
C PHE A 151 -2.77 -6.64 -10.53
N VAL A 152 -2.43 -6.02 -9.40
CA VAL A 152 -1.51 -6.59 -8.42
C VAL A 152 -2.31 -7.09 -7.23
N LYS A 153 -2.01 -8.31 -6.79
CA LYS A 153 -2.57 -8.89 -5.56
C LYS A 153 -1.49 -9.58 -4.75
N ILE A 154 -1.64 -9.53 -3.43
CA ILE A 154 -0.76 -10.20 -2.49
C ILE A 154 -1.58 -10.74 -1.33
N LYS A 155 -1.32 -11.98 -0.93
CA LYS A 155 -1.82 -12.51 0.33
C LYS A 155 -0.81 -12.19 1.41
N PHE A 156 -1.26 -11.61 2.51
CA PHE A 156 -0.32 -11.19 3.55
C PHE A 156 0.45 -12.37 4.14
N SER A 157 -0.15 -13.58 4.21
CA SER A 157 0.50 -14.82 4.65
C SER A 157 1.77 -15.16 3.88
N ASP A 158 1.82 -14.80 2.60
CA ASP A 158 2.87 -15.22 1.66
C ASP A 158 4.11 -14.30 1.77
N LEU A 159 3.97 -13.19 2.49
CA LEU A 159 5.05 -12.27 2.76
C LEU A 159 5.94 -12.80 3.90
N THR A 160 7.23 -12.88 3.59
CA THR A 160 8.33 -13.03 4.55
C THR A 160 8.95 -11.67 4.77
N TYR A 161 9.25 -11.33 6.03
CA TYR A 161 9.71 -10.00 6.40
C TYR A 161 11.11 -10.05 6.99
N GLU A 162 11.88 -9.00 6.73
CA GLU A 162 13.17 -8.76 7.36
C GLU A 162 13.15 -7.39 8.08
N ASN A 163 14.06 -7.18 9.04
CA ASN A 163 14.10 -5.91 9.76
C ASN A 163 14.71 -4.79 8.90
N TRP A 164 13.87 -3.82 8.54
CA TRP A 164 14.23 -2.61 7.80
C TRP A 164 14.26 -1.34 8.66
N GLY A 165 13.85 -1.41 9.91
CA GLY A 165 13.85 -0.28 10.84
C GLY A 165 15.26 0.18 11.23
N VAL A 166 15.34 1.41 11.74
CA VAL A 166 16.52 1.96 12.44
C VAL A 166 16.77 1.15 13.72
N LEU A 167 15.70 0.79 14.42
CA LEU A 167 15.75 -0.14 15.54
C LEU A 167 15.77 -1.58 15.00
N LYS A 168 16.93 -2.22 15.14
CA LYS A 168 17.10 -3.65 14.84
C LYS A 168 16.55 -4.46 16.00
N ALA A 169 15.29 -4.89 15.85
CA ALA A 169 14.62 -5.87 16.69
C ALA A 169 14.24 -7.08 15.83
N ASP A 170 14.31 -8.28 16.38
CA ASP A 170 13.78 -9.45 15.68
C ASP A 170 12.31 -9.21 15.31
N PHE A 171 11.86 -9.84 14.22
CA PHE A 171 10.46 -9.76 13.82
C PHE A 171 9.59 -10.48 14.85
N ASN A 172 9.23 -9.77 15.92
CA ASN A 172 8.47 -10.30 17.05
C ASN A 172 7.16 -9.54 17.21
N LEU A 173 6.17 -10.01 16.47
CA LEU A 173 4.84 -9.39 16.36
C LEU A 173 3.96 -9.57 17.60
N THR A 174 4.37 -10.38 18.58
CA THR A 174 3.69 -10.47 19.88
C THR A 174 4.16 -9.40 20.87
N GLY A 175 5.31 -8.74 20.63
CA GLY A 175 5.85 -7.68 21.49
C GLY A 175 5.74 -6.27 20.91
N ASP A 176 5.85 -6.10 19.59
CA ASP A 176 5.92 -4.78 18.94
C ASP A 176 4.62 -4.32 18.26
N GLU A 177 3.50 -5.02 18.44
CA GLU A 177 2.16 -4.69 17.93
C GLU A 177 2.10 -4.15 16.46
N PRO A 178 1.96 -5.00 15.43
CA PRO A 178 1.71 -4.53 14.07
C PRO A 178 0.38 -3.77 13.96
N LYS A 179 0.40 -2.51 13.48
CA LYS A 179 -0.79 -1.64 13.37
C LYS A 179 -1.01 -1.03 11.99
N CYS A 180 -0.02 -1.06 11.10
CA CYS A 180 -0.19 -0.51 9.76
C CYS A 180 0.48 -1.41 8.72
N PHE A 181 -0.17 -1.49 7.56
CA PHE A 181 0.37 -2.07 6.35
C PHE A 181 0.57 -0.96 5.33
N GLU A 182 1.72 -0.89 4.70
CA GLU A 182 1.99 0.11 3.68
C GLU A 182 2.61 -0.54 2.44
N VAL A 183 2.42 0.09 1.29
CA VAL A 183 3.18 -0.25 0.09
C VAL A 183 4.17 0.87 -0.15
N GLY A 184 5.43 0.61 0.19
CA GLY A 184 6.53 1.46 -0.19
C GLY A 184 6.73 1.51 -1.68
N LEU A 185 6.95 2.71 -2.19
CA LEU A 185 7.34 2.94 -3.56
C LEU A 185 8.82 3.29 -3.58
N ARG A 186 9.61 2.45 -4.25
CA ARG A 186 11.06 2.66 -4.43
C ARG A 186 11.39 2.73 -5.91
N ILE A 187 12.41 3.49 -6.28
CA ILE A 187 12.91 3.44 -7.67
C ILE A 187 13.71 2.15 -7.88
N GLY A 188 13.48 1.40 -8.96
CA GLY A 188 14.24 0.19 -9.27
C GLY A 188 15.63 0.50 -9.83
N SER A 189 15.74 1.61 -10.56
CA SER A 189 16.99 2.10 -11.15
C SER A 189 16.94 3.61 -11.29
N THR A 190 18.06 4.22 -11.66
CA THR A 190 18.11 5.64 -12.02
C THR A 190 17.21 5.90 -13.24
N SER A 191 16.31 6.88 -13.17
CA SER A 191 15.51 7.28 -14.33
C SER A 191 16.33 8.18 -15.24
N PRO A 192 16.51 7.83 -16.53
CA PRO A 192 17.22 8.68 -17.49
C PRO A 192 16.47 9.98 -17.81
N LYS A 193 15.17 10.06 -17.49
CA LYS A 193 14.31 11.22 -17.75
C LYS A 193 14.32 12.24 -16.62
N GLY A 194 14.96 11.95 -15.49
CA GLY A 194 15.03 12.84 -14.33
C GLY A 194 13.76 12.88 -13.49
N PHE A 195 12.75 12.08 -13.80
CA PHE A 195 11.56 11.87 -12.99
C PHE A 195 11.11 10.40 -13.03
N VAL A 196 10.32 9.98 -12.06
CA VAL A 196 9.58 8.71 -12.10
C VAL A 196 8.12 8.95 -11.80
N GLU A 197 7.24 8.14 -12.37
CA GLU A 197 5.81 8.22 -12.10
C GLU A 197 5.11 6.86 -12.08
N ALA A 198 4.04 6.79 -11.30
CA ALA A 198 3.11 5.67 -11.28
C ALA A 198 1.70 6.11 -10.99
N TRP A 199 0.74 5.32 -11.46
CA TRP A 199 -0.68 5.48 -11.17
C TRP A 199 -1.16 4.30 -10.34
N PHE A 200 -2.08 4.58 -9.43
CA PHE A 200 -2.72 3.60 -8.55
C PHE A 200 -4.21 3.83 -8.50
N ASP A 201 -4.96 2.74 -8.40
CA ASP A 201 -6.41 2.80 -8.30
C ASP A 201 -6.97 1.57 -7.57
N ASP A 202 -8.18 1.69 -7.02
CA ASP A 202 -8.94 0.63 -6.36
C ASP A 202 -8.12 -0.23 -5.37
N ILE A 203 -7.47 0.45 -4.42
CA ILE A 203 -6.78 -0.21 -3.32
C ILE A 203 -7.81 -0.85 -2.40
N GLN A 204 -7.77 -2.19 -2.30
CA GLN A 204 -8.77 -2.96 -1.57
C GLN A 204 -8.14 -4.07 -0.72
N LEU A 205 -8.86 -4.46 0.33
CA LEU A 205 -8.62 -5.66 1.10
C LEU A 205 -9.78 -6.63 0.94
N THR A 206 -9.48 -7.92 0.85
CA THR A 206 -10.48 -8.98 0.75
C THR A 206 -10.14 -10.16 1.65
N ASN A 207 -11.15 -10.89 2.13
CA ASN A 207 -10.94 -12.15 2.84
C ASN A 207 -10.93 -13.39 1.91
N TYR A 208 -10.97 -13.15 0.60
CA TYR A 208 -10.94 -14.11 -0.49
C TYR A 208 -9.92 -13.65 -1.53
N GLU A 209 -9.41 -14.57 -2.35
CA GLU A 209 -8.49 -14.21 -3.42
C GLU A 209 -9.19 -13.29 -4.43
N PRO A 210 -8.68 -12.07 -4.66
CA PRO A 210 -9.28 -11.16 -5.60
C PRO A 210 -8.85 -11.50 -7.03
N PHE A 211 -9.71 -11.14 -7.99
CA PHE A 211 -9.51 -11.32 -9.42
C PHE A 211 -9.65 -9.97 -10.13
N GLU A 212 -9.11 -9.90 -11.34
CA GLU A 212 -9.32 -8.78 -12.26
C GLU A 212 -10.82 -8.68 -12.58
N GLU A 213 -11.42 -7.51 -12.31
CA GLU A 213 -12.86 -7.22 -12.54
C GLU A 213 -13.04 -6.14 -13.61
#